data_AF-G7WPM9-F1
#
_entry.id   AF-G7WPM9-F1
#
_cell.length_a   1.000
_cell.length_b   1.000
_cell.length_c   1.000
_cell.angle_alpha   90.00
_cell.angle_beta   90.00
_cell.angle_gamma   90.00
#
_symmetry.space_group_name_H-M   'P 1'
#
loop_
_entity.id
_entity.type
_entity.pdbx_description
1 polymer ?
#
loop_
_entity_poly.entity_id
_entity_poly.type
_entity_poly.pdbx_seq_one_letter_code
_entity_poly.pdbx_strand_id
1 'polypeptide(L)' 'MKVTLLVDGHAIPMNSFTQEVMMKVVSGVAESLRGVDPQWKRMVVEVELEDETG' A
#
# COMPACT_ATOMS: atom_id res chain seq x y z
N MET A 1 -1.74 -4.03 11.47
CA MET A 1 -1.89 -3.91 9.99
C MET A 1 -0.97 -4.93 9.34
N LYS A 2 -1.33 -5.52 8.21
CA LYS A 2 -0.45 -6.39 7.42
C LYS A 2 -0.50 -5.90 5.98
N VAL A 3 0.66 -5.66 5.37
CA VAL A 3 0.73 -5.23 3.98
C VAL A 3 1.01 -6.44 3.10
N THR A 4 0.26 -6.57 2.02
CA THR A 4 0.51 -7.54 0.95
C THR A 4 0.81 -6.75 -0.31
N LEU A 5 2.01 -6.95 -0.86
CA LEU A 5 2.40 -6.39 -2.15
C LEU A 5 2.13 -7.42 -3.24
N LEU A 6 1.37 -7.01 -4.25
CA LEU A 6 1.15 -7.79 -5.46
C LEU A 6 1.86 -7.08 -6.62
N VAL A 7 2.69 -7.80 -7.36
CA VAL A 7 3.29 -7.33 -8.62
C VAL A 7 2.83 -8.29 -9.70
N ASP A 8 2.16 -7.78 -10.73
CA ASP A 8 1.54 -8.58 -11.79
C ASP A 8 0.66 -9.72 -11.24
N GLY A 9 -0.11 -9.43 -10.18
CA GLY A 9 -0.96 -10.41 -9.49
C GLY A 9 -0.23 -11.40 -8.56
N HIS A 10 1.10 -11.36 -8.49
CA HIS A 10 1.90 -12.26 -7.67
C HIS A 10 2.28 -11.63 -6.33
N ALA A 11 2.05 -12.37 -5.23
CA ALA A 11 2.42 -11.92 -3.91
C ALA A 11 3.94 -11.94 -3.72
N ILE A 12 4.52 -10.76 -3.44
CA ILE A 12 5.95 -10.62 -3.20
C ILE A 12 6.25 -10.77 -1.70
N PRO A 13 7.09 -11.73 -1.29
CA PRO A 13 7.51 -11.86 0.10
C PRO A 13 8.27 -10.62 0.55
N MET A 14 7.78 -9.96 1.60
CA MET A 14 8.46 -8.83 2.22
C MET A 14 9.14 -9.28 3.52
N ASN A 15 10.40 -8.87 3.69
CA ASN A 15 11.11 -9.04 4.95
C ASN A 15 10.59 -8.07 6.03
N SER A 16 11.04 -8.24 7.28
CA SER A 16 10.59 -7.45 8.42
C SER A 16 10.81 -5.94 8.23
N PHE A 17 11.96 -5.55 7.68
CA PHE A 17 12.27 -4.15 7.41
C PHE A 17 11.30 -3.53 6.39
N THR A 18 11.06 -4.22 5.27
CA THR A 18 10.18 -3.74 4.19
C THR A 18 8.72 -3.67 4.65
N GLN A 19 8.26 -4.66 5.43
CA GLN A 19 6.93 -4.61 6.07
C GLN A 19 6.78 -3.38 6.97
N GLU A 20 7.79 -3.06 7.79
CA GLU A 20 7.75 -1.90 8.68
C GLU A 20 7.65 -0.58 7.91
N VAL A 21 8.48 -0.41 6.87
CA VAL A 21 8.45 0.79 6.02
C VAL A 21 7.07 0.96 5.38
N MET A 22 6.56 -0.09 4.74
CA MET A 22 5.25 -0.04 4.07
C MET A 22 4.12 0.27 5.05
N MET A 23 4.17 -0.27 6.28
CA MET A 23 3.16 0.04 7.29
C MET A 23 3.14 1.52 7.66
N LYS A 24 4.31 2.14 7.86
CA LYS A 24 4.39 3.58 8.19
C LYS A 24 3.83 4.43 7.06
N VAL A 25 4.16 4.12 5.81
CA VAL A 25 3.67 4.83 4.62
C VAL A 25 2.15 4.72 4.50
N VAL A 26 1.60 3.49 4.56
CA VAL A 26 0.16 3.27 4.42
C VAL A 26 -0.63 3.92 5.54
N SER A 27 -0.14 3.89 6.78
CA SER A 27 -0.77 4.61 7.91
C SER A 27 -0.77 6.11 7.68
N GLY A 28 0.35 6.70 7.25
CA GLY A 28 0.44 8.14 6.97
C GLY A 28 -0.51 8.56 5.85
N VAL A 29 -0.64 7.75 4.80
CA VAL A 29 -1.64 7.97 3.75
C VAL A 29 -3.05 7.94 4.34
N ALA A 30 -3.41 6.89 5.09
CA ALA A 30 -4.74 6.73 5.68
C ALA A 30 -5.14 7.90 6.59
N GLU A 31 -4.21 8.38 7.43
CA GLU A 31 -4.42 9.51 8.35
C GLU A 31 -4.61 10.85 7.62
N SER A 32 -4.02 10.99 6.42
CA SER A 32 -4.14 12.21 5.62
C SER A 32 -5.44 12.30 4.82
N LEU A 33 -6.14 11.18 4.59
CA LEU A 33 -7.34 11.13 3.75
C LEU A 33 -8.55 11.74 4.46
N ARG A 34 -9.10 12.81 3.88
CA ARG A 34 -10.35 13.40 4.37
C ARG A 34 -11.55 12.56 3.92
N GLY A 35 -12.47 12.32 4.85
CA GLY A 35 -13.71 11.58 4.55
C GLY A 35 -13.59 10.05 4.67
N VAL A 36 -12.43 9.53 5.07
CA VAL A 36 -12.25 8.12 5.43
C VAL A 36 -12.51 7.95 6.93
N ASP A 37 -13.39 7.01 7.28
CA ASP A 37 -13.64 6.64 8.68
C ASP A 37 -12.37 6.06 9.32
N PRO A 38 -11.88 6.59 10.45
CA PRO A 38 -10.71 6.05 11.16
C PRO A 38 -10.81 4.56 11.53
N GLN A 39 -12.00 3.96 11.53
CA GLN A 39 -12.25 2.54 11.79
C GLN A 39 -12.22 1.66 10.52
N TRP A 40 -11.63 2.14 9.44
CA TRP A 40 -11.49 1.38 8.20
C TRP A 40 -10.84 0.01 8.45
N LYS A 41 -11.34 -1.02 7.75
CA LYS A 41 -10.89 -2.42 7.93
C LYS A 41 -9.94 -2.90 6.84
N ARG A 42 -10.03 -2.31 5.65
CA ARG A 42 -9.25 -2.68 4.46
C ARG A 42 -9.04 -1.46 3.59
N MET A 43 -7.80 -1.29 3.10
CA MET A 43 -7.42 -0.31 2.09
C MET A 43 -6.82 -1.07 0.90
N VAL A 44 -7.12 -0.63 -0.31
CA VAL A 44 -6.51 -1.11 -1.55
C VAL A 44 -5.91 0.09 -2.26
N VAL A 45 -4.64 -0.01 -2.64
CA VAL A 45 -3.93 0.99 -3.43
C VAL A 45 -3.46 0.28 -4.69
N GLU A 46 -3.92 0.75 -5.85
CA GLU A 46 -3.51 0.25 -7.15
C GLU A 46 -2.53 1.26 -7.76
N VAL A 47 -1.41 0.76 -8.26
CA VAL A 47 -0.37 1.56 -8.91
C VAL A 47 -0.08 0.89 -10.24
N GLU A 48 -0.25 1.64 -11.32
CA GLU A 48 0.12 1.22 -12.67
C GLU A 48 1.39 1.98 -13.06
N LEU A 49 2.35 1.26 -13.66
CA LEU A 49 3.46 1.92 -14.32
C LEU A 49 2.93 2.42 -15.67
N GLU A 50 2.86 3.72 -15.86
CA GLU A 50 2.67 4.27 -17.20
C GLU A 50 3.94 3.98 -18.02
N ASP A 51 3.79 3.29 -19.13
CA ASP A 51 4.88 3.18 -20.11
C ASP A 51 5.16 4.60 -20.63
N GLU A 52 6.36 5.15 -20.35
CA GLU A 52 6.88 6.31 -21.08
C GLU A 52 7.22 5.88 -22.52
N THR A 53 6.20 5.60 -23.34
CA THR A 53 6.36 5.62 -24.80
C THR A 53 6.42 7.08 -25.25
N GLY A 54 7.65 7.60 -25.28
CA GLY A 54 8.05 8.69 -26.19
C GLY A 54 8.31 8.18 -27.60
#